data_AF-A0A4Y9KSX1-F1
#
_entry.id   AF-A0A4Y9KSX1-F1
#
_cell.length_a   1.000
_cell.length_b   1.000
_cell.length_c   1.000
_cell.angle_alpha   90.00
_cell.angle_beta   90.00
_cell.angle_gamma   90.00
#
_symmetry.space_group_name_H-M   'P 1'
#
loop_
_entity.id
_entity.type
_entity.pdbx_description
1 polymer ?
#
loop_
_entity_poly.entity_id
_entity_poly.type
_entity_poly.pdbx_seq_one_letter_code
_entity_poly.pdbx_strand_id
1 'polypeptide(L)' 'MRILPIPDLHLERRKLNELPPLNSPFDILVCAGDIWQSEPEKSVQSIVELASGKPAILVPGNHDYYRAGSRTNV' A
#
# COMPACT_ATOMS: atom_id res chain seq x y z
N MET A 1 -1.78 11.52 19.63
CA MET A 1 -1.39 11.14 18.26
C MET A 1 -1.97 9.77 17.96
N ARG A 2 -2.68 9.62 16.85
CA ARG A 2 -3.39 8.42 16.42
C ARG A 2 -2.79 7.91 15.13
N ILE A 3 -2.39 6.65 15.11
CA ILE A 3 -1.76 6.00 13.95
C ILE A 3 -2.74 4.99 13.39
N LEU A 4 -2.91 5.01 12.06
CA LEU A 4 -3.68 4.00 11.34
C LEU A 4 -2.73 3.09 10.54
N PRO A 5 -2.44 1.87 11.02
CA PRO A 5 -1.63 0.91 10.29
C PRO A 5 -2.49 0.12 9.29
N ILE A 6 -2.01 -0.03 8.06
CA ILE A 6 -2.60 -0.87 7.02
C ILE A 6 -1.50 -1.70 6.36
N PRO A 7 -1.36 -3.00 6.69
CA PRO A 7 -0.41 -3.89 6.05
C PRO A 7 -1.02 -4.59 4.82
N ASP A 8 -0.17 -5.15 3.96
CA ASP A 8 -0.53 -6.16 2.94
C ASP A 8 -1.72 -5.75 2.05
N LEU A 9 -1.65 -4.57 1.46
CA LEU A 9 -2.73 -4.03 0.64
C LEU A 9 -2.97 -4.83 -0.65
N HIS A 10 -1.92 -5.32 -1.30
CA HIS A 10 -1.97 -6.12 -2.53
C HIS A 10 -2.94 -5.55 -3.59
N LEU A 11 -2.72 -4.28 -3.97
CA LEU A 11 -3.62 -3.56 -4.89
C LEU A 11 -3.53 -4.09 -6.33
N GLU A 12 -2.57 -4.97 -6.64
CA GLU A 12 -2.59 -5.77 -7.87
C GLU A 12 -3.73 -6.81 -7.90
N ARG A 13 -4.32 -7.13 -6.73
CA ARG A 13 -5.36 -8.16 -6.57
C ARG A 13 -6.74 -7.57 -6.25
N ARG A 14 -6.80 -6.31 -5.81
CA ARG A 14 -8.04 -5.60 -5.46
C ARG A 14 -7.90 -4.11 -5.72
N LYS A 15 -9.00 -3.45 -6.04
CA LYS A 15 -8.99 -2.02 -6.34
C LYS A 15 -8.99 -1.20 -5.07
N LEU A 16 -8.40 0.00 -5.13
CA LEU A 16 -8.36 0.93 -4.00
C LEU A 16 -9.77 1.30 -3.49
N ASN A 17 -10.72 1.46 -4.41
CA ASN A 17 -12.12 1.79 -4.10
C ASN A 17 -12.94 0.62 -3.52
N GLU A 18 -12.36 -0.59 -3.44
CA GLU A 18 -12.96 -1.74 -2.76
C GLU A 18 -12.58 -1.78 -1.27
N LEU A 19 -11.60 -0.96 -0.84
CA LEU A 19 -11.27 -0.82 0.56
C LEU A 19 -12.39 -0.09 1.31
N PRO A 20 -12.69 -0.47 2.56
CA PRO A 20 -13.61 0.27 3.38
C PRO A 20 -13.10 1.71 3.58
N PRO A 21 -13.98 2.72 3.56
CA PRO A 21 -13.57 4.10 3.77
C PRO A 21 -12.91 4.25 5.15
N LEU A 22 -11.79 4.98 5.21
CA LEU A 22 -11.01 5.22 6.42
C LEU A 22 -11.68 6.29 7.30
N ASN A 23 -12.89 6.00 7.79
CA ASN A 23 -13.74 6.94 8.52
C ASN A 23 -13.26 7.21 9.97
N SER A 24 -12.42 6.34 10.51
CA SER A 24 -11.86 6.53 11.85
C SER A 24 -10.83 7.67 11.84
N PRO A 25 -10.91 8.65 12.77
CA PRO A 25 -9.98 9.76 12.76
C PRO A 25 -8.56 9.35 13.17
N PHE A 26 -7.60 9.54 12.27
CA PHE A 26 -6.16 9.32 12.47
C PHE A 26 -5.33 10.57 12.15
N ASP A 27 -4.11 10.65 12.70
CA ASP A 27 -3.14 11.72 12.45
C ASP A 27 -2.08 11.30 11.42
N ILE A 28 -1.68 10.02 11.41
CA ILE A 28 -0.67 9.45 10.49
C ILE A 28 -1.17 8.12 9.94
N LEU A 29 -1.05 7.94 8.62
CA LEU A 29 -1.24 6.65 7.95
C LEU A 29 0.09 5.89 7.88
N VAL A 30 0.10 4.61 8.21
CA VAL A 30 1.29 3.75 8.07
C VAL A 30 0.94 2.57 7.19
N CYS A 31 1.58 2.47 6.03
CA CYS A 31 1.42 1.36 5.10
C CYS A 31 2.64 0.45 5.19
N ALA A 32 2.42 -0.75 5.75
CA ALA A 32 3.48 -1.70 6.06
C ALA A 32 3.50 -2.82 5.03
N GLY A 33 4.24 -2.58 3.95
CA GLY A 33 4.57 -3.55 2.91
C GLY A 33 3.43 -4.00 2.03
N ASP A 34 3.85 -4.65 0.93
CA ASP A 34 3.05 -5.36 -0.04
C ASP A 34 1.85 -4.53 -0.53
N ILE A 35 2.16 -3.32 -1.00
CA ILE A 35 1.17 -2.35 -1.51
C ILE A 35 0.86 -2.66 -2.98
N TRP A 36 1.90 -2.68 -3.81
CA TRP A 36 1.82 -3.11 -5.20
C TRP A 36 3.00 -3.99 -5.55
N GLN A 37 2.72 -5.07 -6.27
CA GLN A 37 3.77 -5.91 -6.78
C GLN A 37 4.69 -5.16 -7.77
N SER A 38 5.90 -4.82 -7.32
CA SER A 38 6.98 -4.25 -8.13
C SER A 38 6.65 -2.93 -8.84
N GLU A 39 5.69 -2.17 -8.31
CA GLU A 39 5.21 -0.90 -8.88
C GLU A 39 5.24 0.20 -7.81
N PRO A 40 6.44 0.72 -7.47
CA PRO A 40 6.61 1.68 -6.39
C PRO A 40 5.88 3.00 -6.63
N GLU A 41 5.80 3.48 -7.88
CA GLU A 41 5.07 4.70 -8.23
C GLU A 41 3.57 4.56 -7.96
N LYS A 42 2.97 3.42 -8.34
CA LYS A 42 1.56 3.12 -8.04
C LYS A 42 1.32 3.01 -6.54
N SER A 43 2.29 2.49 -5.80
CA SER A 43 2.24 2.44 -4.33
C SER A 43 2.14 3.84 -3.75
N VAL A 44 3.05 4.74 -4.12
CA VAL A 44 3.02 6.13 -3.64
C VAL A 44 1.70 6.82 -4.00
N GLN A 45 1.24 6.71 -5.24
CA GLN A 45 -0.03 7.32 -5.67
C GLN A 45 -1.23 6.82 -4.86
N SER A 46 -1.32 5.50 -4.67
CA SER A 46 -2.42 4.88 -3.90
C SER A 46 -2.41 5.33 -2.45
N ILE A 47 -1.23 5.45 -1.82
CA ILE A 47 -1.14 5.88 -0.43
C ILE A 47 -1.42 7.38 -0.28
N VAL A 48 -1.03 8.23 -1.25
CA VAL A 48 -1.39 9.65 -1.25
C VAL A 48 -2.92 9.82 -1.28
N GLU A 49 -3.62 9.03 -2.08
CA GLU A 49 -5.08 9.02 -2.12
C GLU A 49 -5.69 8.59 -0.77
N LEU A 50 -5.24 7.46 -0.21
CA LEU A 50 -5.71 6.97 1.09
C LEU A 50 -5.42 7.92 2.26
N ALA A 51 -4.25 8.57 2.24
CA ALA A 51 -3.86 9.50 3.28
C ALA A 51 -4.71 10.77 3.29
N SER A 52 -5.33 11.11 2.15
CA SER A 52 -6.26 12.25 2.02
C SER A 52 -5.66 13.54 2.59
N GLY A 53 -4.40 13.82 2.24
CA GLY A 53 -3.66 15.01 2.68
C GLY A 53 -3.00 14.92 4.06
N LYS A 54 -3.16 13.80 4.79
CA LYS A 54 -2.46 13.56 6.06
C LYS A 54 -1.07 12.97 5.82
N PRO A 55 -0.14 13.08 6.78
CA PRO A 55 1.15 12.41 6.72
C PRO A 55 1.00 10.89 6.55
N ALA A 56 1.85 10.31 5.71
CA ALA A 56 1.92 8.87 5.49
C ALA A 56 3.36 8.36 5.59
N ILE A 57 3.51 7.16 6.17
CA ILE A 57 4.77 6.40 6.18
C ILE A 57 4.55 5.15 5.34
N LEU A 58 5.40 4.94 4.35
CA LEU A 58 5.44 3.71 3.56
C LEU A 58 6.70 2.95 3.91
N VAL A 59 6.55 1.66 4.19
CA VAL A 59 7.67 0.72 4.35
C VAL A 59 7.52 -0.36 3.28
N PRO A 60 8.45 -0.49 2.32
CA PRO A 60 8.37 -1.53 1.30
C PRO A 60 8.43 -2.94 1.90
N GLY A 61 7.56 -3.82 1.42
CA GLY A 61 7.53 -5.25 1.69
C GLY A 61 8.23 -6.05 0.60
N ASN A 62 8.15 -7.38 0.69
CA ASN A 62 8.84 -8.25 -0.26
C ASN A 62 8.20 -8.23 -1.66
N HIS A 63 6.88 -8.08 -1.78
CA HIS A 63 6.24 -7.94 -3.09
C HIS A 63 6.49 -6.57 -3.73
N ASP A 64 6.71 -5.52 -2.94
CA ASP A 64 7.09 -4.20 -3.45
C ASP A 64 8.53 -4.22 -4.00
N TYR A 65 9.46 -4.88 -3.28
CA TYR A 65 10.88 -4.89 -3.61
C TYR A 65 11.23 -5.91 -4.70
N TYR A 66 10.73 -7.14 -4.59
CA TYR A 66 11.08 -8.19 -5.53
C TYR A 66 10.12 -8.21 -6.71
N ARG A 67 10.69 -8.26 -7.92
CA ARG A 67 9.95 -8.60 -9.13
C ARG A 67 9.37 -10.00 -9.01
N ALA A 68 8.11 -10.16 -9.43
CA ALA A 68 7.57 -11.46 -9.73
C ALA A 68 8.53 -12.14 -10.71
N GLY A 69 9.28 -13.13 -10.24
CA GLY A 69 10.15 -13.89 -11.13
C GLY A 69 9.27 -14.48 -12.22
N SER A 70 9.59 -14.21 -13.49
CA SER A 70 9.10 -15.04 -14.57
C SER A 70 9.53 -16.47 -14.22
N ARG A 71 8.59 -17.32 -13.79
CA ARG A 71 8.82 -18.76 -13.80
C ARG A 71 8.97 -19.13 -15.27
N THR A 72 10.18 -19.01 -15.81
CA THR A 72 10.60 -19.81 -16.95
C THR A 72 10.54 -21.24 -16.45
N ASN A 73 9.47 -21.94 -16.85
CA ASN A 73 9.38 -23.39 -16.71
C ASN A 73 10.61 -23.97 -17.40
N VAL A 74 11.55 -24.49 -16.61
CA VAL A 74 12.61 -25.40 -17.05
C VAL A 74 12.11 -26.82 -16.82
#